data_AF-A0A7C1X5J6-F1
#
_entry.id   AF-A0A7C1X5J6-F1
#
_cell.length_a   1.000
_cell.length_b   1.000
_cell.length_c   1.000
_cell.angle_alpha   90.00
_cell.angle_beta   90.00
_cell.angle_gamma   90.00
#
_symmetry.space_group_name_H-M   'P 1'
#
loop_
_entity.id
_entity.type
_entity.pdbx_description
1 polymer ?
#
loop_
_entity_poly.entity_id
_entity_poly.type
_entity_poly.pdbx_seq_one_letter_code
_entity_poly.pdbx_strand_id
1 'polypeptide(L)'
;MSDTTTNDKNPVAPTEINLHQKSRLLEIAFSDGFRFNFPCEYLRVFSTAAEVKVMEQPVHGKERVNISLLEPQGSYALKITFDDGHDTGIFSWGTLYELGKNYDRNWAEYLQKLEQHGLSRGDARVTDQEGKVVIKLVYFIELARISGKDEEEVAVPDSVTNVETLLNWMRKRGERWKEAFADDRVQVTVNKQFAEPYTLVEHGDEVAFVPRPKI
;
A
#
# COMPACT_ATOMS: atom_id res chain seq x y z
N MET A 1 -28.34 2.32 -36.80
CA MET A 1 -28.06 3.58 -36.06
C MET A 1 -28.75 3.40 -34.73
N SER A 2 -27.99 3.10 -33.68
CA SER A 2 -28.51 2.71 -32.37
C SER A 2 -27.96 3.67 -31.33
N ASP A 3 -28.86 4.40 -30.69
CA ASP A 3 -28.63 5.21 -29.50
C ASP A 3 -27.93 4.40 -28.39
N THR A 4 -26.99 5.01 -27.69
CA THR A 4 -26.95 4.92 -26.22
C THR A 4 -26.34 6.20 -25.67
N THR A 5 -27.22 7.03 -25.14
CA THR A 5 -26.95 8.17 -24.27
C THR A 5 -26.47 7.63 -22.91
N THR A 6 -25.25 7.94 -22.48
CA THR A 6 -24.89 7.91 -21.06
C THR A 6 -24.47 9.31 -20.62
N ASN A 7 -25.31 9.82 -19.72
CA ASN A 7 -25.35 11.14 -19.13
C ASN A 7 -24.11 11.39 -18.26
N ASP A 8 -23.13 12.14 -18.77
CA ASP A 8 -21.89 12.45 -18.06
C ASP A 8 -22.12 13.64 -17.11
N LYS A 9 -22.57 13.34 -15.89
CA LYS A 9 -22.60 14.31 -14.79
C LYS A 9 -21.15 14.62 -14.40
N ASN A 10 -20.65 15.76 -14.90
CA ASN A 10 -19.39 16.44 -14.53
C ASN A 10 -18.37 15.54 -13.79
N PRO A 11 -17.44 14.86 -14.49
CA PRO A 11 -16.53 13.92 -13.85
C PRO A 11 -15.72 14.66 -12.78
N VAL A 12 -15.67 14.08 -11.58
CA VAL A 12 -14.89 14.64 -10.48
C VAL A 12 -13.43 14.69 -10.93
N ALA A 13 -12.89 15.90 -11.08
CA ALA A 13 -11.56 16.11 -11.62
C ALA A 13 -10.51 16.00 -10.49
N PRO A 14 -9.31 15.47 -10.78
CA PRO A 14 -8.23 15.49 -9.80
C PRO A 14 -7.75 16.92 -9.56
N THR A 15 -7.47 17.26 -8.32
CA THR A 15 -6.88 18.54 -7.90
C THR A 15 -5.42 18.38 -7.50
N GLU A 16 -5.02 17.20 -7.01
CA GLU A 16 -3.65 16.85 -6.63
C GLU A 16 -3.36 15.39 -6.99
N ILE A 17 -2.14 15.12 -7.44
CA ILE A 17 -1.64 13.76 -7.75
C ILE A 17 -0.23 13.66 -7.19
N ASN A 18 -0.01 12.80 -6.20
CA ASN A 18 1.28 12.60 -5.55
C ASN A 18 1.70 11.13 -5.61
N LEU A 19 2.88 10.85 -6.17
CA LEU A 19 3.45 9.50 -6.18
C LEU A 19 4.46 9.35 -5.06
N HIS A 20 4.16 8.49 -4.09
CA HIS A 20 5.07 8.11 -3.01
C HIS A 20 5.76 6.80 -3.39
N GLN A 21 6.80 6.89 -4.22
CA GLN A 21 7.46 5.71 -4.80
C GLN A 21 7.99 4.73 -3.73
N LYS A 22 8.53 5.22 -2.61
CA LYS A 22 9.07 4.31 -1.58
C LYS A 22 8.00 3.51 -0.85
N SER A 23 6.86 4.13 -0.55
CA SER A 23 5.71 3.45 0.05
C SER A 23 4.81 2.74 -0.99
N ARG A 24 5.15 2.83 -2.29
CA ARG A 24 4.38 2.27 -3.42
C ARG A 24 2.92 2.72 -3.40
N LEU A 25 2.72 4.04 -3.33
CA LEU A 25 1.39 4.65 -3.36
C LEU A 25 1.26 5.76 -4.37
N LEU A 26 0.08 5.81 -4.99
CA LEU A 26 -0.43 6.97 -5.67
C LEU A 26 -1.54 7.60 -4.82
N GLU A 27 -1.34 8.82 -4.35
CA GLU A 27 -2.36 9.64 -3.71
C GLU A 27 -3.02 10.55 -4.76
N ILE A 28 -4.35 10.61 -4.77
CA ILE A 28 -5.11 11.51 -5.62
C ILE A 28 -6.19 12.23 -4.79
N ALA A 29 -6.19 13.56 -4.84
CA ALA A 29 -7.27 14.39 -4.33
C ALA A 29 -8.19 14.81 -5.48
N PHE A 30 -9.49 14.85 -5.21
CA PHE A 30 -10.54 15.13 -6.18
C PHE A 30 -11.30 16.41 -5.82
N SER A 31 -11.90 17.05 -6.83
CA SER A 31 -12.56 18.36 -6.72
C SER A 31 -13.75 18.41 -5.76
N ASP A 32 -14.32 17.26 -5.39
CA ASP A 32 -15.41 17.12 -4.42
C ASP A 32 -14.91 16.96 -2.97
N GLY A 33 -13.59 17.04 -2.77
CA GLY A 33 -12.93 16.93 -1.46
C GLY A 33 -12.55 15.51 -1.06
N PHE A 34 -12.88 14.48 -1.86
CA PHE A 34 -12.40 13.13 -1.58
C PHE A 34 -10.91 12.99 -1.90
N ARG A 35 -10.20 12.23 -1.07
CA ARG A 35 -8.80 11.86 -1.27
C ARG A 35 -8.68 10.35 -1.16
N PHE A 36 -7.97 9.74 -2.10
CA PHE A 36 -7.74 8.31 -2.13
C PHE A 36 -6.25 8.00 -2.19
N ASN A 37 -5.85 6.95 -1.47
CA ASN A 37 -4.50 6.39 -1.50
C ASN A 37 -4.57 5.03 -2.18
N PHE A 38 -3.90 4.91 -3.33
CA PHE A 38 -3.91 3.70 -4.15
C PHE A 38 -2.56 2.99 -4.05
N PRO A 39 -2.50 1.78 -3.45
CA PRO A 39 -1.30 0.95 -3.57
C PRO A 39 -0.96 0.69 -5.04
N CYS A 40 0.32 0.73 -5.41
CA CYS A 40 0.77 0.46 -6.78
C CYS A 40 0.33 -0.94 -7.26
N GLU A 41 0.39 -1.95 -6.38
CA GLU A 41 -0.14 -3.30 -6.66
C GLU A 41 -1.61 -3.24 -7.03
N TYR A 42 -2.41 -2.51 -6.26
CA TYR A 42 -3.85 -2.40 -6.49
C TYR A 42 -4.14 -1.85 -7.89
N LEU A 43 -3.49 -0.74 -8.26
CA LEU A 43 -3.65 -0.21 -9.61
C LEU A 43 -3.16 -1.21 -10.66
N ARG A 44 -2.04 -1.90 -10.41
CA ARG A 44 -1.49 -2.86 -11.37
C ARG A 44 -2.37 -4.08 -11.61
N VAL A 45 -2.95 -4.66 -10.56
CA VAL A 45 -3.78 -5.88 -10.72
C VAL A 45 -5.17 -5.55 -11.25
N PHE A 46 -5.59 -4.27 -11.15
CA PHE A 46 -6.82 -3.76 -11.73
C PHE A 46 -6.61 -3.02 -13.08
N SER A 47 -5.37 -2.84 -13.56
CA SER A 47 -5.09 -2.16 -14.84
C SER A 47 -5.60 -2.96 -16.05
N THR A 48 -5.55 -4.28 -15.99
CA THR A 48 -6.00 -5.19 -17.06
C THR A 48 -7.53 -5.34 -17.11
N ALA A 49 -8.22 -5.10 -15.98
CA ALA A 49 -9.68 -5.11 -15.92
C ALA A 49 -10.33 -3.93 -16.67
N ALA A 50 -9.57 -2.85 -16.88
CA ALA A 50 -9.99 -1.70 -17.69
C ALA A 50 -9.93 -1.98 -19.21
N GLU A 51 -9.14 -2.96 -19.66
CA GLU A 51 -8.91 -3.22 -21.09
C GLU A 51 -9.65 -4.47 -21.63
N VAL A 52 -9.91 -5.51 -20.83
CA VAL A 52 -10.51 -6.76 -21.34
C VAL A 52 -11.48 -7.44 -20.36
N LYS A 53 -12.66 -7.80 -20.87
CA LYS A 53 -13.62 -8.72 -20.23
C LYS A 53 -12.97 -10.09 -19.99
N VAL A 54 -12.98 -10.52 -18.71
CA VAL A 54 -12.88 -11.93 -18.25
C VAL A 54 -11.52 -12.60 -18.50
N MET A 55 -10.54 -12.33 -17.64
CA MET A 55 -9.49 -13.31 -17.36
C MET A 55 -10.00 -14.28 -16.28
N GLU A 56 -9.83 -15.59 -16.50
CA GLU A 56 -10.23 -16.63 -15.54
C GLU A 56 -9.32 -16.67 -14.29
N GLN A 57 -8.09 -16.18 -14.39
CA GLN A 57 -7.14 -16.10 -13.26
C GLN A 57 -6.81 -14.64 -12.93
N PRO A 58 -6.74 -14.27 -11.63
CA PRO A 58 -6.35 -12.92 -11.22
C PRO A 58 -4.87 -12.65 -11.55
N VAL A 59 -4.55 -11.40 -11.92
CA VAL A 59 -3.15 -10.94 -12.02
C VAL A 59 -2.52 -11.04 -10.63
N HIS A 60 -1.40 -11.75 -10.49
CA HIS A 60 -0.77 -12.03 -9.20
C HIS A 60 0.74 -11.81 -9.28
N GLY A 61 1.45 -11.96 -8.16
CA GLY A 61 2.91 -11.74 -8.11
C GLY A 61 3.33 -10.26 -8.21
N LYS A 62 2.42 -9.32 -7.98
CA LYS A 62 2.61 -7.86 -8.15
C LYS A 62 2.73 -7.08 -6.86
N GLU A 63 2.85 -7.73 -5.70
CA GLU A 63 3.00 -7.07 -4.39
C GLU A 63 4.13 -6.02 -4.34
N ARG A 64 5.19 -6.23 -5.12
CA ARG A 64 6.34 -5.33 -5.19
C ARG A 64 6.28 -4.28 -6.30
N VAL A 65 5.30 -4.34 -7.19
CA VAL A 65 5.25 -3.46 -8.36
C VAL A 65 5.21 -1.99 -7.93
N ASN A 66 5.91 -1.15 -8.67
CA ASN A 66 5.90 0.29 -8.50
C ASN A 66 5.48 0.99 -9.79
N ILE A 67 5.26 2.30 -9.68
CA ILE A 67 4.97 3.16 -10.82
C ILE A 67 6.28 3.85 -11.23
N SER A 68 6.70 3.60 -12.46
CA SER A 68 7.89 4.19 -13.06
C SER A 68 7.58 5.54 -13.71
N LEU A 69 6.37 5.73 -14.26
CA LEU A 69 5.97 6.96 -14.92
C LEU A 69 4.46 7.23 -14.80
N LEU A 70 4.11 8.51 -14.65
CA LEU A 70 2.74 9.02 -14.70
C LEU A 70 2.63 10.05 -15.82
N GLU A 71 1.73 9.82 -16.76
CA GLU A 71 1.53 10.71 -17.92
C GLU A 71 0.04 11.12 -18.02
N PRO A 72 -0.29 12.40 -17.78
CA PRO A 72 -1.65 12.91 -18.02
C PRO A 72 -2.07 12.70 -19.47
N GLN A 73 -3.25 12.12 -19.69
CA GLN A 73 -3.83 11.93 -21.01
C GLN A 73 -4.96 12.94 -21.21
N GLY A 74 -4.60 14.14 -21.67
CA GLY A 74 -5.53 15.26 -21.80
C GLY A 74 -6.15 15.65 -20.45
N SER A 75 -7.46 15.88 -20.42
CA SER A 75 -8.19 16.29 -19.22
C SER A 75 -8.99 15.17 -18.55
N TYR A 76 -8.89 13.92 -19.01
CA TYR A 76 -9.85 12.87 -18.63
C TYR A 76 -9.22 11.59 -18.05
N ALA A 77 -7.91 11.38 -18.20
CA ALA A 77 -7.26 10.15 -17.78
C ALA A 77 -5.78 10.34 -17.36
N LEU A 78 -5.26 9.33 -16.69
CA LEU A 78 -3.87 9.16 -16.32
C LEU A 78 -3.36 7.85 -16.91
N LYS A 79 -2.29 7.93 -17.70
CA LYS A 79 -1.53 6.75 -18.10
C LYS A 79 -0.47 6.47 -17.03
N ILE A 80 -0.43 5.22 -16.59
CA ILE A 80 0.46 4.72 -15.54
C ILE A 80 1.35 3.64 -16.17
N THR A 81 2.65 3.88 -16.16
CA THR A 81 3.65 2.87 -16.50
C THR A 81 4.20 2.27 -15.21
N PHE A 82 4.22 0.95 -15.16
CA PHE A 82 4.72 0.18 -14.02
C PHE A 82 6.15 -0.30 -14.27
N ASP A 83 6.89 -0.57 -13.20
CA ASP A 83 8.27 -1.05 -13.27
C ASP A 83 8.40 -2.55 -13.61
N ASP A 84 7.28 -3.30 -13.59
CA ASP A 84 7.21 -4.68 -14.07
C ASP A 84 7.09 -4.80 -15.59
N GLY A 85 7.26 -3.68 -16.31
CA GLY A 85 7.19 -3.59 -17.76
C GLY A 85 5.78 -3.40 -18.33
N HIS A 86 4.75 -3.28 -17.48
CA HIS A 86 3.39 -2.98 -17.94
C HIS A 86 3.21 -1.48 -18.22
N ASP A 87 2.84 -1.12 -19.45
CA ASP A 87 2.81 0.27 -19.92
C ASP A 87 1.47 0.69 -20.58
N THR A 88 0.47 -0.20 -20.57
CA THR A 88 -0.86 0.06 -21.16
C THR A 88 -1.89 0.59 -20.17
N GLY A 89 -1.52 0.78 -18.89
CA GLY A 89 -2.45 1.16 -17.82
C GLY A 89 -3.00 2.59 -17.95
N ILE A 90 -4.06 2.79 -18.74
CA ILE A 90 -4.77 4.07 -18.83
C ILE A 90 -6.01 4.03 -17.94
N PHE A 91 -6.06 4.95 -16.97
CA PHE A 91 -7.18 5.08 -16.05
C PHE A 91 -7.91 6.41 -16.26
N SER A 92 -9.21 6.36 -16.54
CA SER A 92 -10.03 7.58 -16.51
C SER A 92 -10.18 8.10 -15.07
N TRP A 93 -10.45 9.40 -14.90
CA TRP A 93 -10.73 9.96 -13.57
C TRP A 93 -11.93 9.28 -12.89
N GLY A 94 -12.97 8.96 -13.66
CA GLY A 94 -14.12 8.19 -13.16
C GLY A 94 -13.71 6.79 -12.69
N THR A 95 -12.84 6.10 -13.43
CA THR A 95 -12.31 4.78 -13.03
C THR A 95 -11.51 4.87 -11.72
N LEU A 96 -10.60 5.83 -11.59
CA LEU A 96 -9.84 6.03 -10.35
C LEU A 96 -10.75 6.37 -9.17
N TYR A 97 -11.76 7.22 -9.39
CA TYR A 97 -12.73 7.56 -8.37
C TYR A 97 -13.53 6.33 -7.89
N GLU A 98 -14.03 5.51 -8.81
CA GLU A 98 -14.74 4.27 -8.49
C GLU A 98 -13.83 3.24 -7.78
N LEU A 99 -12.59 3.09 -8.23
CA LEU A 99 -11.60 2.24 -7.57
C LEU A 99 -11.35 2.73 -6.13
N GLY A 100 -11.25 4.05 -5.92
CA GLY A 100 -11.02 4.64 -4.62
C GLY A 100 -12.20 4.42 -3.66
N LYS A 101 -13.43 4.65 -4.13
CA LYS A 101 -14.66 4.41 -3.36
C LYS A 101 -14.86 2.95 -2.97
N ASN A 102 -14.44 2.04 -3.83
CA ASN A 102 -14.69 0.60 -3.68
C ASN A 102 -13.44 -0.18 -3.23
N TYR A 103 -12.38 0.50 -2.76
CA TYR A 103 -11.08 -0.13 -2.46
C TYR A 103 -11.22 -1.38 -1.57
N ASP A 104 -11.84 -1.26 -0.39
CA ASP A 104 -11.93 -2.36 0.58
C ASP A 104 -12.63 -3.59 -0.01
N ARG A 105 -13.74 -3.36 -0.73
CA ARG A 105 -14.51 -4.42 -1.38
C ARG A 105 -13.71 -5.08 -2.49
N ASN A 106 -13.17 -4.29 -3.41
CA ASN A 106 -12.41 -4.76 -4.56
C ASN A 106 -11.15 -5.53 -4.09
N TRP A 107 -10.50 -5.04 -3.05
CA TRP A 107 -9.31 -5.66 -2.49
C TRP A 107 -9.64 -7.01 -1.83
N ALA A 108 -10.69 -7.06 -0.99
CA ALA A 108 -11.15 -8.32 -0.40
C ALA A 108 -11.51 -9.37 -1.47
N GLU A 109 -12.21 -8.97 -2.53
CA GLU A 109 -12.55 -9.85 -3.66
C GLU A 109 -11.29 -10.35 -4.40
N TYR A 110 -10.28 -9.49 -4.59
CA TYR A 110 -9.01 -9.88 -5.19
C TYR A 110 -8.26 -10.92 -4.34
N LEU A 111 -8.15 -10.70 -3.03
CA LEU A 111 -7.51 -11.64 -2.11
C LEU A 111 -8.21 -13.01 -2.10
N GLN A 112 -9.54 -13.01 -2.10
CA GLN A 112 -10.32 -14.23 -2.17
C GLN A 112 -10.06 -15.01 -3.48
N LYS A 113 -9.95 -14.31 -4.61
CA LYS A 113 -9.63 -14.94 -5.90
C LYS A 113 -8.22 -15.54 -5.90
N LEU A 114 -7.24 -14.87 -5.28
CA LEU A 114 -5.90 -15.46 -5.15
C LEU A 114 -5.95 -16.78 -4.38
N GLU A 115 -6.65 -16.81 -3.24
CA GLU A 115 -6.80 -18.00 -2.42
C GLU A 115 -7.49 -19.15 -3.18
N GLN A 116 -8.60 -18.87 -3.87
CA GLN A 116 -9.33 -19.85 -4.67
C GLN A 116 -8.47 -20.51 -5.76
N HIS A 117 -7.50 -19.78 -6.29
CA HIS A 117 -6.60 -20.25 -7.34
C HIS A 117 -5.24 -20.74 -6.81
N GLY A 118 -5.01 -20.71 -5.49
CA GLY A 118 -3.73 -21.07 -4.88
C GLY A 118 -2.57 -20.15 -5.28
N LEU A 119 -2.87 -18.89 -5.58
CA LEU A 119 -1.91 -17.89 -6.07
C LEU A 119 -1.44 -16.98 -4.93
N SER A 120 -0.22 -16.43 -5.05
CA SER A 120 0.35 -15.46 -4.11
C SER A 120 0.34 -14.04 -4.70
N ARG A 121 0.16 -13.04 -3.84
CA ARG A 121 0.28 -11.62 -4.20
C ARG A 121 1.66 -11.25 -4.72
N GLY A 122 2.72 -11.95 -4.33
CA GLY A 122 4.11 -11.61 -4.65
C GLY A 122 5.02 -12.84 -4.52
N ASP A 123 6.17 -12.81 -5.22
CA ASP A 123 7.29 -13.72 -4.94
C ASP A 123 7.75 -13.55 -3.49
N ALA A 124 8.43 -14.58 -2.96
CA ALA A 124 8.87 -14.66 -1.57
C ALA A 124 9.43 -13.31 -1.06
N ARG A 125 8.94 -12.92 0.12
CA ARG A 125 9.42 -11.81 0.93
C ARG A 125 10.95 -11.74 0.85
N VAL A 126 11.56 -10.55 0.76
CA VAL A 126 13.03 -10.46 0.80
C VAL A 126 13.41 -11.00 2.15
N THR A 127 14.13 -12.12 2.14
CA THR A 127 14.55 -12.85 3.33
C THR A 127 16.05 -13.00 3.32
N ASP A 128 16.63 -13.29 4.47
CA ASP A 128 18.00 -13.76 4.54
C ASP A 128 18.16 -15.15 3.89
N GLN A 129 19.38 -15.69 3.98
CA GLN A 129 19.73 -17.02 3.49
C GLN A 129 18.97 -18.16 4.18
N GLU A 130 18.33 -17.91 5.32
CA GLU A 130 17.53 -18.86 6.09
C GLU A 130 16.02 -18.71 5.86
N GLY A 131 15.59 -17.81 4.98
CA GLY A 131 14.18 -17.54 4.73
C GLY A 131 13.51 -16.68 5.80
N LYS A 132 14.27 -15.98 6.65
CA LYS A 132 13.73 -15.10 7.69
C LYS A 132 13.80 -13.64 7.26
N VAL A 133 12.87 -12.85 7.80
CA VAL A 133 12.93 -11.39 7.70
C VAL A 133 13.49 -10.82 8.98
N VAL A 134 14.68 -10.24 8.85
CA VAL A 134 15.41 -9.62 9.95
C VAL A 134 15.43 -8.13 9.69
N ILE A 135 14.97 -7.34 10.65
CA ILE A 135 14.87 -5.89 10.56
C ILE A 135 15.55 -5.24 11.76
N LYS A 136 15.96 -3.99 11.58
CA LYS A 136 16.42 -3.13 12.67
C LYS A 136 15.26 -2.30 13.19
N LEU A 137 14.90 -2.47 14.46
CA LEU A 137 13.94 -1.63 15.16
C LEU A 137 14.69 -0.52 15.91
N VAL A 138 14.24 0.73 15.75
CA VAL A 138 14.81 1.90 16.43
C VAL A 138 13.75 2.54 17.32
N TYR A 139 14.10 2.76 18.58
CA TYR A 139 13.22 3.26 19.62
C TYR A 139 13.64 4.65 20.07
N PHE A 140 12.68 5.57 20.13
CA PHE A 140 12.92 6.93 20.62
C PHE A 140 12.23 7.17 21.97
N ILE A 141 12.87 8.00 22.81
CA ILE A 141 12.30 8.59 24.02
C ILE A 141 11.76 7.52 25.01
N GLU A 142 10.43 7.42 25.14
CA GLU A 142 9.79 6.52 26.10
C GLU A 142 9.86 5.06 25.65
N LEU A 143 9.93 4.83 24.33
CA LEU A 143 10.04 3.49 23.77
C LEU A 143 11.40 2.88 24.09
N ALA A 144 12.48 3.67 24.04
CA ALA A 144 13.82 3.22 24.44
C ALA A 144 13.88 2.78 25.91
N ARG A 145 13.09 3.44 26.79
CA ARG A 145 12.97 3.06 28.20
C ARG A 145 12.13 1.81 28.40
N ILE A 146 11.12 1.58 27.55
CA ILE A 146 10.28 0.37 27.60
C ILE A 146 11.06 -0.84 27.07
N SER A 147 11.80 -0.68 25.98
CA SER A 147 12.64 -1.72 25.38
C SER A 147 13.91 -2.00 26.19
N GLY A 148 14.39 -1.02 26.97
CA GLY A 148 15.68 -1.05 27.64
C GLY A 148 16.88 -0.83 26.71
N LYS A 149 16.64 -0.40 25.47
CA LYS A 149 17.64 -0.22 24.40
C LYS A 149 17.15 0.73 23.31
N ASP A 150 18.05 1.46 22.68
CA ASP A 150 17.69 2.44 21.65
C ASP A 150 17.44 1.77 20.29
N GLU A 151 17.99 0.57 20.09
CA GLU A 151 17.78 -0.23 18.88
C GLU A 151 17.90 -1.73 19.16
N GLU A 152 17.33 -2.53 18.27
CA GLU A 152 17.55 -3.97 18.23
C GLU A 152 17.39 -4.52 16.82
N GLU A 153 18.10 -5.62 16.55
CA GLU A 153 17.89 -6.42 15.34
C GLU A 153 17.03 -7.63 15.70
N VAL A 154 15.94 -7.85 14.96
CA VAL A 154 14.97 -8.91 15.26
C VAL A 154 14.50 -9.63 14.00
N ALA A 155 14.38 -10.94 14.09
CA ALA A 155 13.61 -11.72 13.14
C ALA A 155 12.11 -11.53 13.43
N VAL A 156 11.36 -11.00 12.48
CA VAL A 156 9.91 -10.85 12.59
C VAL A 156 9.19 -12.11 12.11
N PRO A 157 8.03 -12.47 12.70
CA PRO A 157 7.26 -13.63 12.24
C PRO A 157 6.67 -13.39 10.84
N ASP A 158 6.32 -14.48 10.17
CA ASP A 158 5.73 -14.46 8.82
C ASP A 158 4.43 -13.63 8.73
N SER A 159 3.72 -13.50 9.85
CA SER A 159 2.50 -12.70 9.95
C SER A 159 2.74 -11.18 9.89
N VAL A 160 3.98 -10.73 10.10
CA VAL A 160 4.34 -9.30 10.00
C VAL A 160 4.79 -9.05 8.57
N THR A 161 3.95 -8.44 7.74
CA THR A 161 4.26 -8.18 6.31
C THR A 161 4.38 -6.69 6.00
N ASN A 162 3.80 -5.84 6.83
CA ASN A 162 3.73 -4.39 6.68
C ASN A 162 3.77 -3.68 8.04
N VAL A 163 3.75 -2.35 8.03
CA VAL A 163 3.80 -1.53 9.25
C VAL A 163 2.63 -1.84 10.19
N GLU A 164 1.42 -2.03 9.70
CA GLU A 164 0.23 -2.32 10.50
C GLU A 164 0.39 -3.63 11.29
N THR A 165 0.74 -4.70 10.58
CA THR A 165 0.98 -6.01 11.18
C THR A 165 2.20 -5.99 12.11
N LEU A 166 3.22 -5.18 11.80
CA LEU A 166 4.35 -4.93 12.71
C LEU A 166 3.90 -4.25 14.01
N LEU A 167 3.11 -3.18 13.94
CA LEU A 167 2.60 -2.49 15.13
C LEU A 167 1.73 -3.43 15.98
N ASN A 168 0.88 -4.23 15.34
CA ASN A 168 0.09 -5.27 16.01
C ASN A 168 0.97 -6.32 16.71
N TRP A 169 2.09 -6.70 16.11
CA TRP A 169 3.06 -7.59 16.75
C TRP A 169 3.79 -6.91 17.91
N MET A 170 4.17 -5.64 17.77
CA MET A 170 4.82 -4.87 18.85
C MET A 170 3.93 -4.77 20.09
N ARG A 171 2.62 -4.52 19.93
CA ARG A 171 1.64 -4.48 21.02
C ARG A 171 1.55 -5.79 21.82
N LYS A 172 1.85 -6.93 21.18
CA LYS A 172 1.80 -8.25 21.81
C LYS A 172 3.00 -8.55 22.72
N ARG A 173 4.01 -7.67 22.77
CA ARG A 173 5.21 -7.84 23.62
C ARG A 173 4.98 -7.56 25.10
N GLY A 174 3.79 -7.08 25.49
CA GLY A 174 3.38 -6.89 26.89
C GLY A 174 2.56 -5.61 27.10
N GLU A 175 2.00 -5.42 28.30
CA GLU A 175 1.06 -4.31 28.54
C GLU A 175 1.65 -2.92 28.33
N ARG A 176 2.92 -2.70 28.72
CA ARG A 176 3.61 -1.43 28.46
C ARG A 176 3.76 -1.13 26.97
N TRP A 177 3.95 -2.17 26.14
CA TRP A 177 4.04 -2.05 24.69
C TRP A 177 2.66 -1.77 24.08
N LYS A 178 1.62 -2.44 24.56
CA LYS A 178 0.25 -2.21 24.13
C LYS A 178 -0.19 -0.75 24.31
N GLU A 179 0.09 -0.15 25.46
CA GLU A 179 -0.22 1.27 25.70
C GLU A 179 0.64 2.20 24.82
N ALA A 180 1.94 1.95 24.74
CA ALA A 180 2.85 2.82 24.01
C ALA A 180 2.64 2.79 22.48
N PHE A 181 2.16 1.65 21.96
CA PHE A 181 1.85 1.47 20.55
C PHE A 181 0.35 1.57 20.26
N ALA A 182 -0.51 2.07 21.17
CA ALA A 182 -1.92 2.27 20.86
C ALA A 182 -2.09 3.20 19.64
N ASP A 183 -3.27 3.19 19.04
CA ASP A 183 -3.53 3.96 17.82
C ASP A 183 -3.18 5.45 18.03
N ASP A 184 -2.57 6.06 17.01
CA ASP A 184 -2.06 7.43 16.99
C ASP A 184 -0.94 7.78 17.99
N ARG A 185 -0.45 6.82 18.80
CA ARG A 185 0.63 7.06 19.77
C ARG A 185 2.02 7.08 19.15
N VAL A 186 2.19 6.54 17.95
CA VAL A 186 3.50 6.38 17.31
C VAL A 186 3.42 6.79 15.85
N GLN A 187 4.41 7.55 15.41
CA GLN A 187 4.73 7.77 14.01
C GLN A 187 5.82 6.78 13.58
N VAL A 188 5.62 6.11 12.46
CA VAL A 188 6.54 5.10 11.95
C VAL A 188 7.33 5.66 10.77
N THR A 189 8.62 5.37 10.73
CA THR A 189 9.40 5.50 9.50
C THR A 189 10.01 4.17 9.11
N VAL A 190 9.99 3.84 7.82
CA VAL A 190 10.74 2.73 7.22
C VAL A 190 11.84 3.34 6.36
N ASN A 191 13.09 2.96 6.60
CA ASN A 191 14.27 3.49 5.91
C ASN A 191 14.31 5.02 5.87
N LYS A 192 14.06 5.63 7.05
CA LYS A 192 14.08 7.08 7.30
C LYS A 192 12.99 7.88 6.55
N GLN A 193 11.93 7.22 6.10
CA GLN A 193 10.78 7.87 5.49
C GLN A 193 9.50 7.53 6.22
N PHE A 194 8.59 8.49 6.34
CA PHE A 194 7.27 8.22 6.93
C PHE A 194 6.57 7.11 6.19
N ALA A 195 6.02 6.19 6.97
CA ALA A 195 5.42 4.97 6.48
C ALA A 195 3.94 4.94 6.86
N GLU A 196 3.14 4.54 5.89
CA GLU A 196 1.72 4.27 6.05
C GLU A 196 1.52 2.84 6.59
N PRO A 197 0.35 2.51 7.15
CA PRO A 197 0.10 1.19 7.75
C PRO A 197 0.38 0.01 6.79
N TYR A 198 0.13 0.18 5.49
CA TYR A 198 0.34 -0.86 4.49
C TYR A 198 1.75 -0.86 3.88
N THR A 199 2.66 0.04 4.27
CA THR A 199 4.06 0.01 3.82
C THR A 199 4.69 -1.33 4.20
N LEU A 200 5.26 -2.06 3.24
CA LEU A 200 5.86 -3.38 3.49
C LEU A 200 7.08 -3.28 4.41
N VAL A 201 7.34 -4.36 5.14
CA VAL A 201 8.51 -4.53 6.02
C VAL A 201 9.29 -5.75 5.54
N GLU A 202 10.48 -5.51 5.01
CA GLU A 202 11.33 -6.48 4.32
C GLU A 202 12.67 -6.70 5.06
N HIS A 203 13.39 -7.78 4.72
CA HIS A 203 14.69 -8.06 5.33
C HIS A 203 15.67 -6.91 5.07
N GLY A 204 16.36 -6.46 6.12
CA GLY A 204 17.30 -5.36 6.09
C GLY A 204 16.68 -3.99 6.36
N ASP A 205 15.35 -3.87 6.50
CA ASP A 205 14.70 -2.59 6.77
C ASP A 205 15.07 -2.04 8.15
N GLU A 206 15.26 -0.71 8.21
CA GLU A 206 15.30 0.05 9.45
C GLU A 206 13.91 0.66 9.72
N VAL A 207 13.24 0.21 10.78
CA VAL A 207 11.95 0.72 11.21
C VAL A 207 12.09 1.49 12.51
N ALA A 208 11.83 2.79 12.47
CA ALA A 208 11.86 3.65 13.64
C ALA A 208 10.47 3.99 14.14
N PHE A 209 10.33 3.98 15.47
CA PHE A 209 9.10 4.35 16.18
C PHE A 209 9.32 5.66 16.94
N VAL A 210 8.60 6.70 16.52
CA VAL A 210 8.68 8.03 17.13
C VAL A 210 7.39 8.28 17.93
N PRO A 211 7.46 8.37 19.28
CA PRO A 211 6.30 8.66 20.10
C PRO A 211 5.66 10.00 19.74
N ARG A 212 4.32 10.02 19.67
CA ARG A 212 3.53 11.24 19.57
C ARG A 212 3.04 11.65 20.97
N PRO A 213 3.14 12.94 21.32
CA PRO A 213 2.59 13.43 22.59
C PRO A 213 1.09 13.17 22.66
N LYS A 214 0.56 12.93 23.87
CA LYS A 214 -0.89 12.90 24.10
C LYS A 214 -1.42 14.30 23.81
N ILE A 215 -2.32 14.42 22.83
CA ILE A 215 -3.08 15.64 22.56
C ILE A 215 -4.13 15.78 23.67
#